data_AF-A0AAD5ZFA5-F1
#
_entry.id   AF-A0AAD5ZFA5-F1
#
_cell.length_a   1.000
_cell.length_b   1.000
_cell.length_c   1.000
_cell.angle_alpha   90.00
_cell.angle_beta   90.00
_cell.angle_gamma   90.00
#
_symmetry.space_group_name_H-M   'P 1'
#
loop_
_entity.id
_entity.type
_entity.pdbx_description
1 polymer ?
#
loop_
_entity_poly.entity_id
_entity_poly.type
_entity_poly.pdbx_seq_one_letter_code
_entity_poly.pdbx_strand_id
1 'polypeptide(L)'
;MKRLRSLRATFRRHRCLFLLLLPSALIILLFTSLTFPSSPPPIPLHLACRATPFPSLCLSLSPSPSFPFPLSLLLSSLSLSHSTLRSTLPLFSPYPTCQSHLILSSHRLSAAHASLTQIPKPHLLNSRAYLSAGLLYQYDCSNYLSNLNKSSPVNPNLFSAITHLVSLTSNSLSLLSSYIRFGSDFSRFAPPSTERQGFFEDSLVLSYKRISRYSSLSKGVRPNATVCKSGFCDYNSIRNAIAAAPDFGSNRYVIHIKSGIYEETVVVPFEKTNVTFIGDGMGKTVITGELNAQMPNLTTIDTATVTAIGDGFRARDITFHNSAGAGARQAVAFRSDSDRSVLEFVEFRGHQDTLYARSMRQFYRNCYISGTVDFIFGNSAALFYNCTIETVPRLERPEKGAKNIVTAHGRTDPAQATGFVFHNCKISGSKEYMELYRKNTLVHRLYLGRPWKEYARTVFIGCYFGKMVMKEGWLPWRGEFALDTLYYGEYSNWGPGADDKGRVKWSSQVPKERLHAYSVENFIQGHEWIQF
;
A
#
# COMPACT_ATOMS: atom_id res chain seq x y z
N MET A 1 -8.46 -51.80 46.28
CA MET A 1 -9.67 -52.57 46.63
C MET A 1 -10.79 -52.22 45.65
N LYS A 2 -11.38 -53.25 45.02
CA LYS A 2 -12.64 -53.34 44.21
C LYS A 2 -12.88 -52.28 43.09
N ARG A 3 -12.76 -52.54 41.77
CA ARG A 3 -13.60 -53.36 40.81
C ARG A 3 -15.09 -52.88 40.80
N LEU A 4 -15.86 -52.70 39.70
CA LEU A 4 -15.93 -53.24 38.31
C LEU A 4 -17.05 -52.50 37.50
N ARG A 5 -16.95 -52.50 36.15
CA ARG A 5 -18.00 -52.71 35.07
C ARG A 5 -19.25 -51.80 35.01
N SER A 6 -20.02 -51.67 33.92
CA SER A 6 -19.95 -51.78 32.45
C SER A 6 -21.41 -51.66 31.94
N LEU A 7 -21.59 -51.45 30.63
CA LEU A 7 -22.70 -51.88 29.76
C LEU A 7 -23.80 -50.88 29.32
N ARG A 8 -24.10 -51.06 28.02
CA ARG A 8 -25.01 -50.40 27.07
C ARG A 8 -26.47 -50.85 27.25
N ALA A 9 -27.43 -50.03 26.79
CA ALA A 9 -28.72 -50.47 26.22
C ALA A 9 -29.29 -49.35 25.31
N THR A 10 -29.36 -49.48 23.98
CA THR A 10 -30.51 -49.91 23.12
C THR A 10 -31.88 -49.28 23.45
N PHE A 11 -32.43 -48.51 22.50
CA PHE A 11 -33.88 -48.24 22.40
C PHE A 11 -34.40 -48.61 21.00
N ARG A 12 -35.47 -49.39 21.00
CA ARG A 12 -36.15 -50.01 19.84
C ARG A 12 -37.40 -49.18 19.50
N ARG A 13 -37.68 -49.07 18.19
CA ARG A 13 -38.95 -48.62 17.56
C ARG A 13 -40.17 -49.34 18.14
N HIS A 14 -41.35 -48.72 18.08
CA HIS A 14 -42.62 -49.34 17.61
C HIS A 14 -43.60 -48.26 17.09
N ARG A 15 -44.27 -48.59 15.97
CA ARG A 15 -45.38 -47.89 15.31
C ARG A 15 -46.71 -48.47 15.84
N CYS A 16 -47.79 -47.68 15.86
CA CYS A 16 -49.15 -48.18 15.62
C CYS A 16 -50.10 -47.07 15.11
N LEU A 17 -51.09 -47.51 14.34
CA LEU A 17 -51.96 -46.82 13.37
C LEU A 17 -53.29 -46.31 13.97
N PHE A 18 -53.71 -45.12 13.50
CA PHE A 18 -55.03 -44.73 12.97
C PHE A 18 -56.35 -44.97 13.74
N LEU A 19 -57.15 -43.90 13.90
CA LEU A 19 -58.57 -43.86 13.48
C LEU A 19 -59.09 -42.41 13.36
N LEU A 20 -59.87 -42.19 12.29
CA LEU A 20 -60.46 -40.94 11.82
C LEU A 20 -61.58 -40.42 12.75
N LEU A 21 -61.83 -39.10 12.71
CA LEU A 21 -63.15 -38.46 12.61
C LEU A 21 -62.98 -36.94 12.39
N LEU A 22 -63.53 -36.42 11.29
CA LEU A 22 -63.79 -35.00 11.01
C LEU A 22 -65.31 -34.79 11.16
N PRO A 23 -65.80 -33.61 11.60
CA PRO A 23 -66.14 -32.59 10.59
C PRO A 23 -65.97 -31.11 11.02
N SER A 24 -65.53 -30.32 10.02
CA SER A 24 -65.93 -28.95 9.63
C SER A 24 -66.03 -27.76 10.61
N ALA A 25 -65.32 -26.71 10.19
CA ALA A 25 -65.67 -25.27 10.19
C ALA A 25 -65.35 -24.42 11.44
N LEU A 26 -64.29 -23.59 11.35
CA LEU A 26 -64.37 -22.13 11.13
C LEU A 26 -62.93 -21.56 11.10
N ILE A 27 -62.37 -21.28 9.91
CA ILE A 27 -61.06 -20.62 9.79
C ILE A 27 -61.29 -19.11 9.70
N ILE A 28 -60.86 -18.40 10.74
CA ILE A 28 -60.68 -16.94 10.72
C ILE A 28 -59.38 -16.67 9.95
N LEU A 29 -59.50 -16.06 8.77
CA LEU A 29 -58.38 -15.56 7.96
C LEU A 29 -57.74 -14.36 8.65
N LEU A 30 -56.71 -14.59 9.47
CA LEU A 30 -55.68 -13.60 9.75
C LEU A 30 -54.72 -13.58 8.56
N PHE A 31 -54.84 -12.56 7.71
CA PHE A 31 -53.82 -12.24 6.72
C PHE A 31 -52.53 -11.81 7.46
N THR A 32 -51.68 -12.77 7.79
CA THR A 32 -50.25 -12.50 7.92
C THR A 32 -49.71 -12.42 6.50
N SER A 33 -49.24 -11.23 6.12
CA SER A 33 -48.46 -11.03 4.92
C SER A 33 -47.17 -11.86 5.02
N LEU A 34 -47.24 -13.08 4.50
CA LEU A 34 -46.06 -13.87 4.15
C LEU A 34 -45.25 -13.02 3.15
N THR A 35 -44.20 -12.39 3.66
CA THR A 35 -43.14 -11.85 2.82
C THR A 35 -42.49 -13.05 2.12
N PHE A 36 -42.78 -13.21 0.84
CA PHE A 36 -42.07 -14.17 0.01
C PHE A 36 -40.56 -13.89 0.08
N PRO A 37 -39.71 -14.92 0.14
CA PRO A 37 -38.27 -14.73 0.01
C PRO A 37 -38.02 -14.04 -1.35
N SER A 38 -37.15 -13.03 -1.34
CA SER A 38 -36.69 -12.34 -2.55
C SER A 38 -36.35 -13.37 -3.63
N SER A 39 -36.84 -13.15 -4.86
CA SER A 39 -36.48 -13.95 -6.02
C SER A 39 -34.97 -14.24 -6.05
N PRO A 40 -34.51 -15.46 -6.39
CA PRO A 40 -33.08 -15.76 -6.43
C PRO A 40 -32.36 -14.75 -7.32
N PRO A 41 -31.16 -14.27 -6.92
CA PRO A 41 -30.43 -13.28 -7.70
C PRO A 41 -30.21 -13.80 -9.13
N PRO A 42 -30.23 -12.92 -10.15
CA PRO A 42 -30.02 -13.34 -11.54
C PRO A 42 -28.72 -14.14 -11.68
N ILE A 43 -28.72 -15.19 -12.49
CA ILE A 43 -27.53 -16.04 -12.72
C ILE A 43 -26.28 -15.19 -13.02
N PRO A 44 -26.31 -14.17 -13.90
CA PRO A 44 -25.16 -13.29 -14.14
C PRO A 44 -24.56 -12.65 -12.88
N LEU A 45 -25.41 -12.21 -11.93
CA LEU A 45 -24.99 -11.60 -10.67
C LEU A 45 -24.25 -12.62 -9.80
N HIS A 46 -24.79 -13.83 -9.67
CA HIS A 46 -24.12 -14.91 -8.94
C HIS A 46 -22.78 -15.29 -9.57
N LEU A 47 -22.71 -15.29 -10.91
CA LEU A 47 -21.48 -15.60 -11.63
C LEU A 47 -20.39 -14.53 -11.46
N ALA A 48 -20.76 -13.26 -11.31
CA ALA A 48 -19.80 -12.19 -11.06
C ALA A 48 -19.36 -12.13 -9.57
N CYS A 49 -20.31 -12.29 -8.64
CA CYS A 49 -20.05 -12.11 -7.20
C CYS A 49 -19.15 -13.19 -6.57
N ARG A 50 -19.00 -14.35 -7.21
CA ARG A 50 -18.02 -15.37 -6.79
C ARG A 50 -16.55 -14.95 -6.98
N ALA A 51 -16.30 -13.82 -7.64
CA ALA A 51 -14.97 -13.21 -7.67
C ALA A 51 -14.60 -12.44 -6.39
N THR A 52 -15.56 -12.20 -5.49
CA THR A 52 -15.33 -11.31 -4.35
C THR A 52 -15.10 -12.10 -3.06
N PRO A 53 -14.33 -11.57 -2.10
CA PRO A 53 -14.12 -12.21 -0.81
C PRO A 53 -15.37 -12.22 0.08
N PHE A 54 -16.35 -11.34 -0.20
CA PHE A 54 -17.63 -11.28 0.50
C PHE A 54 -18.82 -11.42 -0.47
N PRO A 55 -19.09 -12.61 -1.04
CA PRO A 55 -20.11 -12.78 -2.08
C PRO A 55 -21.52 -12.37 -1.65
N SER A 56 -21.89 -12.57 -0.38
CA SER A 56 -23.20 -12.19 0.15
C SER A 56 -23.47 -10.69 0.05
N LEU A 57 -22.47 -9.84 0.36
CA LEU A 57 -22.56 -8.40 0.21
C LEU A 57 -22.65 -7.97 -1.26
N CYS A 58 -21.99 -8.70 -2.16
CA CYS A 58 -22.09 -8.45 -3.60
C CYS A 58 -23.48 -8.84 -4.14
N LEU A 59 -24.03 -9.97 -3.70
CA LEU A 59 -25.34 -10.47 -4.13
C LEU A 59 -26.50 -9.57 -3.67
N SER A 60 -26.32 -8.77 -2.62
CA SER A 60 -27.32 -7.78 -2.19
C SER A 60 -27.36 -6.52 -3.05
N LEU A 61 -26.46 -6.36 -4.01
CA LEU A 61 -26.43 -5.20 -4.90
C LEU A 61 -27.55 -5.27 -5.95
N SER A 62 -28.09 -4.09 -6.27
CA SER A 62 -28.97 -3.89 -7.42
C SER A 62 -28.21 -3.08 -8.48
N PRO A 63 -27.67 -3.74 -9.54
CA PRO A 63 -26.98 -3.05 -10.63
C PRO A 63 -27.89 -2.05 -11.33
N SER A 64 -27.40 -0.82 -11.56
CA SER A 64 -28.16 0.19 -12.32
C SER A 64 -28.32 -0.23 -13.78
N PRO A 65 -29.50 -0.01 -14.41
CA PRO A 65 -29.71 -0.27 -15.83
C PRO A 65 -28.97 0.71 -16.75
N SER A 66 -28.42 1.82 -16.21
CA SER A 66 -27.74 2.86 -17.00
C SER A 66 -26.41 2.40 -17.62
N PHE A 67 -25.85 1.27 -17.18
CA PHE A 67 -24.59 0.72 -17.69
C PHE A 67 -24.75 -0.76 -18.03
N PRO A 68 -24.01 -1.27 -19.03
CA PRO A 68 -24.04 -2.70 -19.36
C PRO A 68 -23.46 -3.52 -18.20
N PHE A 69 -24.01 -4.71 -17.99
CA PHE A 69 -23.41 -5.70 -17.10
C PHE A 69 -22.08 -6.20 -17.69
N PRO A 70 -21.01 -6.43 -16.90
CA PRO A 70 -20.91 -6.32 -15.44
C PRO A 70 -20.45 -4.93 -14.93
N LEU A 71 -20.27 -3.93 -15.80
CA LEU A 71 -19.82 -2.59 -15.39
C LEU A 71 -20.83 -1.93 -14.43
N SER A 72 -22.14 -2.12 -14.65
CA SER A 72 -23.18 -1.66 -13.73
C SER A 72 -23.06 -2.26 -12.33
N LEU A 73 -22.71 -3.54 -12.20
CA LEU A 73 -22.50 -4.19 -10.90
C LEU A 73 -21.29 -3.58 -10.17
N LEU A 74 -20.19 -3.36 -10.90
CA LEU A 74 -19.01 -2.75 -10.32
C LEU A 74 -19.27 -1.31 -9.87
N LEU A 75 -19.94 -0.50 -10.68
CA LEU A 75 -20.34 0.86 -10.32
C LEU A 75 -21.25 0.84 -9.08
N SER A 76 -22.26 -0.03 -9.03
CA SER A 76 -23.12 -0.18 -7.84
C SER A 76 -22.33 -0.59 -6.59
N SER A 77 -21.37 -1.51 -6.71
CA SER A 77 -20.50 -1.93 -5.59
C SER A 77 -19.67 -0.75 -5.06
N LEU A 78 -19.05 0.02 -5.97
CA LEU A 78 -18.24 1.18 -5.62
C LEU A 78 -19.08 2.30 -5.02
N SER A 79 -20.24 2.61 -5.61
CA SER A 79 -21.18 3.59 -5.08
C SER A 79 -21.69 3.21 -3.69
N LEU A 80 -21.96 1.93 -3.43
CA LEU A 80 -22.31 1.45 -2.09
C LEU A 80 -21.18 1.69 -1.10
N SER A 81 -19.95 1.26 -1.41
CA SER A 81 -18.77 1.54 -0.56
C SER A 81 -18.61 3.04 -0.26
N HIS A 82 -18.71 3.89 -1.29
CA HIS A 82 -18.54 5.34 -1.12
C HIS A 82 -19.67 5.98 -0.31
N SER A 83 -20.93 5.62 -0.56
CA SER A 83 -22.07 6.13 0.20
C SER A 83 -22.05 5.68 1.66
N THR A 84 -21.71 4.42 1.94
CA THR A 84 -21.51 3.90 3.30
C THR A 84 -20.37 4.62 4.02
N LEU A 85 -19.26 4.91 3.33
CA LEU A 85 -18.18 5.70 3.91
C LEU A 85 -18.66 7.10 4.29
N ARG A 86 -19.36 7.79 3.38
CA ARG A 86 -19.87 9.14 3.63
C ARG A 86 -20.87 9.20 4.78
N SER A 87 -21.76 8.21 4.89
CA SER A 87 -22.76 8.17 5.97
C SER A 87 -22.17 7.81 7.32
N THR A 88 -21.10 7.01 7.36
CA THR A 88 -20.44 6.59 8.60
C THR A 88 -19.31 7.52 9.05
N LEU A 89 -18.79 8.37 8.16
CA LEU A 89 -17.68 9.28 8.46
C LEU A 89 -17.87 10.13 9.75
N PRO A 90 -19.05 10.69 10.04
CA PRO A 90 -19.26 11.47 11.28
C PRO A 90 -19.03 10.68 12.58
N LEU A 91 -19.23 9.35 12.54
CA LEU A 91 -19.02 8.47 13.70
C LEU A 91 -17.56 8.47 14.17
N PHE A 92 -16.62 8.80 13.28
CA PHE A 92 -15.18 8.79 13.56
C PHE A 92 -14.64 10.16 13.96
N SER A 93 -15.49 11.20 14.08
CA SER A 93 -15.07 12.55 14.50
C SER A 93 -14.29 12.63 15.82
N PRO A 94 -14.52 11.77 16.84
CA PRO A 94 -13.69 11.76 18.05
C PRO A 94 -12.28 11.18 17.84
N TYR A 95 -11.99 10.64 16.65
CA TYR A 95 -10.76 9.92 16.32
C TYR A 95 -10.07 10.58 15.12
N PRO A 96 -9.42 11.74 15.30
CA PRO A 96 -8.96 12.59 14.20
C PRO A 96 -8.04 11.86 13.21
N THR A 97 -7.12 11.01 13.67
CA THR A 97 -6.25 10.21 12.80
C THR A 97 -7.02 9.26 11.90
N CYS A 98 -7.97 8.49 12.47
CA CYS A 98 -8.85 7.63 11.66
C CYS A 98 -9.72 8.48 10.72
N GLN A 99 -10.29 9.58 11.20
CA GLN A 99 -11.13 10.46 10.38
C GLN A 99 -10.37 11.01 9.17
N SER A 100 -9.12 11.47 9.35
CA SER A 100 -8.26 11.92 8.26
C SER A 100 -8.00 10.81 7.24
N HIS A 101 -7.78 9.57 7.68
CA HIS A 101 -7.67 8.42 6.77
C HIS A 101 -8.97 8.20 5.98
N LEU A 102 -10.12 8.27 6.63
CA LEU A 102 -11.41 8.08 5.95
C LEU A 102 -11.75 9.22 4.99
N ILE A 103 -11.33 10.46 5.26
CA ILE A 103 -11.43 11.58 4.30
C ILE A 103 -10.61 11.28 3.04
N LEU A 104 -9.35 10.86 3.20
CA LEU A 104 -8.51 10.44 2.08
C LEU A 104 -9.11 9.25 1.33
N SER A 105 -9.68 8.28 2.06
CA SER A 105 -10.40 7.16 1.43
C SER A 105 -11.59 7.66 0.62
N SER A 106 -12.42 8.55 1.15
CA SER A 106 -13.58 9.12 0.44
C SER A 106 -13.15 9.75 -0.87
N HIS A 107 -12.07 10.54 -0.83
CA HIS A 107 -11.51 11.16 -2.02
C HIS A 107 -11.08 10.12 -3.05
N ARG A 108 -10.34 9.08 -2.64
CA ARG A 108 -9.89 8.02 -3.55
C ARG A 108 -11.03 7.18 -4.12
N LEU A 109 -12.08 6.89 -3.33
CA LEU A 109 -13.28 6.20 -3.85
C LEU A 109 -14.00 7.07 -4.90
N SER A 110 -14.10 8.38 -4.67
CA SER A 110 -14.66 9.33 -5.64
C SER A 110 -13.84 9.37 -6.94
N ALA A 111 -12.51 9.46 -6.84
CA ALA A 111 -11.61 9.44 -7.99
C ALA A 111 -11.66 8.11 -8.75
N ALA A 112 -11.80 6.99 -8.03
CA ALA A 112 -11.99 5.67 -8.63
C ALA A 112 -13.29 5.60 -9.43
N HIS A 113 -14.38 6.15 -8.90
CA HIS A 113 -15.68 6.18 -9.56
C HIS A 113 -15.62 7.05 -10.83
N ALA A 114 -15.05 8.26 -10.73
CA ALA A 114 -14.88 9.16 -11.87
C ALA A 114 -13.97 8.58 -12.97
N SER A 115 -12.96 7.80 -12.59
CA SER A 115 -12.11 7.10 -13.56
C SER A 115 -12.86 5.94 -14.20
N LEU A 116 -13.63 5.17 -13.43
CA LEU A 116 -14.32 3.98 -13.92
C LEU A 116 -15.40 4.30 -14.97
N THR A 117 -16.01 5.49 -14.92
CA THR A 117 -17.00 5.93 -15.92
C THR A 117 -16.37 6.36 -17.24
N GLN A 118 -15.04 6.47 -17.32
CA GLN A 118 -14.30 6.82 -18.53
C GLN A 118 -13.72 5.52 -19.13
N ILE A 119 -14.24 5.06 -20.27
CA ILE A 119 -13.70 3.88 -20.98
C ILE A 119 -12.73 4.42 -22.04
N PRO A 120 -11.39 4.27 -21.88
CA PRO A 120 -10.68 2.98 -22.05
C PRO A 120 -9.89 2.39 -20.84
N LYS A 121 -9.27 1.20 -21.03
CA LYS A 121 -8.49 0.41 -20.04
C LYS A 121 -7.52 1.18 -19.13
N PRO A 122 -6.76 2.21 -19.59
CA PRO A 122 -5.94 3.05 -18.71
C PRO A 122 -6.70 3.63 -17.51
N HIS A 123 -7.96 4.04 -17.70
CA HIS A 123 -8.79 4.55 -16.63
C HIS A 123 -9.22 3.48 -15.63
N LEU A 124 -9.36 2.21 -16.06
CA LEU A 124 -9.61 1.09 -15.14
C LEU A 124 -8.42 0.88 -14.19
N LEU A 125 -7.19 1.07 -14.67
CA LEU A 125 -5.99 0.96 -13.84
C LEU A 125 -5.84 2.13 -12.86
N ASN A 126 -6.18 3.34 -13.31
CA ASN A 126 -6.31 4.49 -12.42
C ASN A 126 -7.35 4.21 -11.32
N SER A 127 -8.53 3.70 -11.70
CA SER A 127 -9.58 3.30 -10.74
C SER A 127 -9.07 2.24 -9.75
N ARG A 128 -8.31 1.25 -10.22
CA ARG A 128 -7.73 0.21 -9.35
C ARG A 128 -6.69 0.77 -8.40
N ALA A 129 -5.84 1.70 -8.85
CA ALA A 129 -4.85 2.36 -8.00
C ALA A 129 -5.55 3.19 -6.90
N TYR A 130 -6.58 3.96 -7.25
CA TYR A 130 -7.36 4.74 -6.28
C TYR A 130 -8.12 3.84 -5.30
N LEU A 131 -8.79 2.78 -5.75
CA LEU A 131 -9.44 1.83 -4.85
C LEU A 131 -8.46 1.13 -3.91
N SER A 132 -7.26 0.78 -4.42
CA SER A 132 -6.21 0.16 -3.60
C SER A 132 -5.82 1.07 -2.43
N ALA A 133 -5.67 2.37 -2.67
CA ALA A 133 -5.36 3.35 -1.64
C ALA A 133 -6.56 3.64 -0.71
N GLY A 134 -7.79 3.72 -1.25
CA GLY A 134 -9.00 3.85 -0.44
C GLY A 134 -9.13 2.72 0.58
N LEU A 135 -8.93 1.47 0.13
CA LEU A 135 -8.92 0.29 1.00
C LEU A 135 -7.80 0.36 2.06
N LEU A 136 -6.60 0.79 1.67
CA LEU A 136 -5.48 0.97 2.61
C LEU A 136 -5.85 1.98 3.71
N TYR A 137 -6.42 3.13 3.36
CA TYR A 137 -6.77 4.14 4.36
C TYR A 137 -7.87 3.66 5.33
N GLN A 138 -8.85 2.87 4.85
CA GLN A 138 -9.83 2.23 5.72
C GLN A 138 -9.16 1.22 6.67
N TYR A 139 -8.23 0.42 6.15
CA TYR A 139 -7.43 -0.50 6.95
C TYR A 139 -6.56 0.22 7.98
N ASP A 140 -6.00 1.38 7.64
CA ASP A 140 -5.22 2.19 8.57
C ASP A 140 -6.07 2.79 9.69
N CYS A 141 -7.29 3.25 9.39
CA CYS A 141 -8.25 3.60 10.45
C CYS A 141 -8.55 2.39 11.34
N SER A 142 -8.82 1.21 10.76
CA SER A 142 -9.07 0.00 11.55
C SER A 142 -7.92 -0.33 12.49
N ASN A 143 -6.67 -0.30 11.99
CA ASN A 143 -5.47 -0.52 12.81
C ASN A 143 -5.31 0.53 13.91
N TYR A 144 -5.58 1.81 13.60
CA TYR A 144 -5.52 2.89 14.57
C TYR A 144 -6.50 2.62 15.72
N LEU A 145 -7.75 2.29 15.41
CA LEU A 145 -8.76 1.93 16.43
C LEU A 145 -8.35 0.69 17.22
N SER A 146 -7.81 -0.35 16.57
CA SER A 146 -7.32 -1.55 17.27
C SER A 146 -6.16 -1.26 18.22
N ASN A 147 -5.28 -0.32 17.87
CA ASN A 147 -4.18 0.09 18.74
C ASN A 147 -4.69 0.93 19.92
N LEU A 148 -5.59 1.88 19.68
CA LEU A 148 -6.24 2.63 20.76
C LEU A 148 -6.98 1.71 21.74
N ASN A 149 -7.68 0.70 21.22
CA ASN A 149 -8.44 -0.25 22.03
C ASN A 149 -7.60 -1.06 23.02
N LYS A 150 -6.27 -1.12 22.86
CA LYS A 150 -5.35 -1.73 23.83
C LYS A 150 -5.18 -0.88 25.09
N SER A 151 -5.35 0.44 24.96
CA SER A 151 -5.16 1.42 26.04
C SER A 151 -6.48 1.95 26.58
N SER A 152 -7.51 2.05 25.73
CA SER A 152 -8.83 2.54 26.13
C SER A 152 -9.91 1.92 25.25
N PRO A 153 -10.98 1.31 25.83
CA PRO A 153 -12.03 0.65 25.05
C PRO A 153 -12.65 1.57 23.98
N VAL A 154 -12.64 1.10 22.74
CA VAL A 154 -13.28 1.76 21.59
C VAL A 154 -14.66 1.13 21.37
N ASN A 155 -15.65 1.94 20.98
CA ASN A 155 -17.02 1.49 20.74
C ASN A 155 -17.05 0.34 19.69
N PRO A 156 -17.61 -0.85 20.01
CA PRO A 156 -17.72 -1.97 19.08
C PRO A 156 -18.42 -1.65 17.75
N ASN A 157 -19.37 -0.72 17.76
CA ASN A 157 -20.07 -0.29 16.55
C ASN A 157 -19.13 0.38 15.53
N LEU A 158 -18.06 1.04 15.98
CA LEU A 158 -17.05 1.61 15.10
C LEU A 158 -16.23 0.52 14.41
N PHE A 159 -15.88 -0.54 15.14
CA PHE A 159 -15.22 -1.71 14.55
C PHE A 159 -16.11 -2.41 13.53
N SER A 160 -17.40 -2.56 13.83
CA SER A 160 -18.37 -3.10 12.87
C SER A 160 -18.46 -2.24 11.62
N ALA A 161 -18.60 -0.92 11.78
CA ALA A 161 -18.68 0.03 10.67
C ALA A 161 -17.44 0.01 9.77
N ILE A 162 -16.23 0.08 10.35
CA ILE A 162 -14.99 0.07 9.56
C ILE A 162 -14.75 -1.29 8.90
N THR A 163 -15.07 -2.40 9.57
CA THR A 163 -14.93 -3.74 9.00
C THR A 163 -15.87 -3.93 7.81
N HIS A 164 -17.14 -3.51 7.97
CA HIS A 164 -18.11 -3.56 6.88
C HIS A 164 -17.66 -2.72 5.68
N LEU A 165 -17.16 -1.51 5.93
CA LEU A 165 -16.63 -0.62 4.89
C LEU A 165 -15.43 -1.24 4.15
N VAL A 166 -14.47 -1.82 4.87
CA VAL A 166 -13.34 -2.56 4.28
C VAL A 166 -13.83 -3.70 3.38
N SER A 167 -14.84 -4.47 3.82
CA SER A 167 -15.43 -5.55 3.02
C SER A 167 -16.09 -5.05 1.73
N LEU A 168 -16.84 -3.94 1.77
CA LEU A 168 -17.46 -3.34 0.58
C LEU A 168 -16.41 -2.85 -0.44
N THR A 169 -15.35 -2.22 0.05
CA THR A 169 -14.27 -1.72 -0.81
C THR A 169 -13.45 -2.86 -1.42
N SER A 170 -13.16 -3.91 -0.65
CA SER A 170 -12.47 -5.11 -1.13
C SER A 170 -13.28 -5.87 -2.19
N ASN A 171 -14.60 -5.97 -2.03
CA ASN A 171 -15.49 -6.50 -3.08
C ASN A 171 -15.39 -5.68 -4.37
N SER A 172 -15.45 -4.35 -4.27
CA SER A 172 -15.37 -3.45 -5.42
C SER A 172 -14.02 -3.60 -6.14
N LEU A 173 -12.92 -3.70 -5.39
CA LEU A 173 -11.58 -3.91 -5.94
C LEU A 173 -11.45 -5.28 -6.62
N SER A 174 -12.06 -6.34 -6.06
CA SER A 174 -12.05 -7.69 -6.63
C SER A 174 -12.86 -7.78 -7.93
N LEU A 175 -14.05 -7.18 -7.97
CA LEU A 175 -14.86 -7.05 -9.18
C LEU A 175 -14.10 -6.29 -10.28
N LEU A 176 -13.46 -5.17 -9.93
CA LEU A 176 -12.66 -4.39 -10.88
C LEU A 176 -11.47 -5.20 -11.40
N SER A 177 -10.78 -5.94 -10.52
CA SER A 177 -9.68 -6.81 -10.92
C SER A 177 -10.12 -7.86 -11.94
N SER A 178 -11.25 -8.53 -11.72
CA SER A 178 -11.85 -9.45 -12.69
C SER A 178 -12.27 -8.75 -13.98
N TYR A 179 -12.87 -7.55 -13.90
CA TYR A 179 -13.27 -6.80 -15.09
C TYR A 179 -12.08 -6.35 -15.95
N ILE A 180 -10.97 -5.93 -15.33
CA ILE A 180 -9.72 -5.60 -16.04
C ILE A 180 -9.19 -6.82 -16.82
N ARG A 181 -9.35 -8.02 -16.26
CA ARG A 181 -8.82 -9.26 -16.83
C ARG A 181 -9.73 -9.88 -17.89
N PHE A 182 -11.03 -9.90 -17.66
CA PHE A 182 -11.99 -10.66 -18.46
C PHE A 182 -13.00 -9.77 -19.22
N GLY A 183 -12.95 -8.45 -19.02
CA GLY A 183 -13.89 -7.52 -19.63
C GLY A 183 -15.33 -7.87 -19.27
N SER A 184 -16.21 -7.92 -20.28
CA SER A 184 -17.63 -8.25 -20.10
C SER A 184 -17.90 -9.74 -19.86
N ASP A 185 -16.89 -10.63 -19.94
CA ASP A 185 -17.08 -12.07 -19.71
C ASP A 185 -17.09 -12.40 -18.21
N PHE A 186 -18.19 -12.06 -17.55
CA PHE A 186 -18.43 -12.34 -16.13
C PHE A 186 -18.55 -13.84 -15.81
N SER A 187 -18.66 -14.72 -16.80
CA SER A 187 -18.64 -16.17 -16.56
C SER A 187 -17.27 -16.64 -16.05
N ARG A 188 -16.21 -15.89 -16.39
CA ARG A 188 -14.82 -16.15 -16.01
C ARG A 188 -14.35 -15.40 -14.76
N PHE A 189 -15.21 -14.55 -14.18
CA PHE A 189 -14.90 -13.81 -12.95
C PHE A 189 -14.56 -14.78 -11.82
N ALA A 190 -13.42 -14.54 -11.18
CA ALA A 190 -12.85 -15.41 -10.16
C ALA A 190 -12.10 -14.57 -9.12
N PRO A 191 -11.86 -15.10 -7.90
CA PRO A 191 -11.06 -14.41 -6.90
C PRO A 191 -9.72 -13.92 -7.46
N PRO A 192 -9.25 -12.73 -7.03
CA PRO A 192 -7.99 -12.17 -7.51
C PRO A 192 -6.84 -13.16 -7.37
N SER A 193 -6.09 -13.37 -8.47
CA SER A 193 -4.90 -14.20 -8.46
C SER A 193 -3.65 -13.34 -8.28
N THR A 194 -2.62 -13.87 -7.61
CA THR A 194 -1.33 -13.19 -7.45
C THR A 194 -0.20 -13.91 -8.19
N GLU A 195 0.98 -13.32 -8.21
CA GLU A 195 2.17 -13.93 -8.81
C GLU A 195 2.57 -15.24 -8.11
N ARG A 196 2.23 -15.39 -6.83
CA ARG A 196 2.40 -16.65 -6.08
C ARG A 196 1.59 -17.80 -6.70
N GLN A 197 0.51 -17.49 -7.40
CA GLN A 197 -0.34 -18.42 -8.13
C GLN A 197 -0.04 -18.42 -9.64
N GLY A 198 1.08 -17.81 -10.06
CA GLY A 198 1.51 -17.75 -11.46
C GLY A 198 0.81 -16.67 -12.31
N PHE A 199 0.01 -15.79 -11.70
CA PHE A 199 -0.63 -14.69 -12.41
C PHE A 199 0.26 -13.45 -12.42
N PHE A 200 0.58 -12.95 -13.61
CA PHE A 200 1.27 -11.68 -13.82
C PHE A 200 0.41 -10.82 -14.74
N GLU A 201 0.36 -9.51 -14.48
CA GLU A 201 -0.40 -8.57 -15.31
C GLU A 201 0.12 -8.54 -16.74
N ASP A 202 -0.80 -8.56 -17.70
CA ASP A 202 -0.47 -8.48 -19.12
C ASP A 202 0.06 -7.11 -19.49
N SER A 203 0.96 -7.06 -20.48
CA SER A 203 1.56 -5.81 -20.97
C SER A 203 0.51 -4.89 -21.59
N LEU A 204 0.43 -3.64 -21.09
CA LEU A 204 -0.42 -2.58 -21.67
C LEU A 204 0.26 -1.93 -22.87
N VAL A 205 1.58 -2.01 -22.93
CA VAL A 205 2.41 -1.44 -23.99
C VAL A 205 3.21 -2.58 -24.62
N LEU A 206 3.03 -2.80 -25.92
CA LEU A 206 3.76 -3.81 -26.69
C LEU A 206 5.21 -3.38 -26.99
N SER A 207 5.49 -2.07 -26.99
CA SER A 207 6.85 -1.53 -27.18
C SER A 207 7.43 -1.03 -25.86
N TYR A 208 8.30 -1.84 -25.23
CA TYR A 208 9.09 -1.44 -24.08
C TYR A 208 9.95 -0.21 -24.42
N LYS A 209 9.70 0.95 -23.79
CA LYS A 209 10.65 2.06 -23.88
C LYS A 209 11.71 1.83 -22.81
N ARG A 210 12.98 1.96 -23.20
CA ARG A 210 14.10 1.88 -22.25
C ARG A 210 13.91 2.98 -21.21
N ILE A 211 14.00 2.65 -19.91
CA ILE A 211 13.80 3.62 -18.81
C ILE A 211 14.71 4.86 -18.95
N SER A 212 15.85 4.74 -19.63
CA SER A 212 16.72 5.85 -20.00
C SER A 212 16.06 6.94 -20.87
N ARG A 213 14.91 6.66 -21.50
CA ARG A 213 14.16 7.61 -22.35
C ARG A 213 13.20 8.50 -21.56
N TYR A 214 12.98 8.26 -20.27
CA TYR A 214 12.20 9.19 -19.44
C TYR A 214 13.03 10.44 -19.17
N SER A 215 12.48 11.62 -19.51
CA SER A 215 13.15 12.88 -19.26
C SER A 215 13.33 13.08 -17.76
N SER A 216 14.54 13.51 -17.42
CA SER A 216 14.88 13.94 -16.08
C SER A 216 14.15 15.27 -15.82
N LEU A 217 13.72 15.50 -14.58
CA LEU A 217 13.26 16.79 -14.10
C LEU A 217 14.31 17.85 -14.43
N SER A 218 13.90 18.87 -15.17
CA SER A 218 14.79 19.91 -15.67
C SER A 218 15.21 20.83 -14.54
N LYS A 219 16.53 21.09 -14.43
CA LYS A 219 17.11 22.01 -13.44
C LYS A 219 16.87 23.49 -13.79
N GLY A 220 16.59 23.80 -15.06
CA GLY A 220 16.44 25.17 -15.58
C GLY A 220 15.00 25.70 -15.59
N VAL A 221 14.07 25.09 -14.85
CA VAL A 221 12.70 25.62 -14.76
C VAL A 221 12.71 26.87 -13.90
N ARG A 222 12.16 27.98 -14.40
CA ARG A 222 11.97 29.20 -13.63
C ARG A 222 11.12 28.88 -12.38
N PRO A 223 11.62 29.10 -11.16
CA PRO A 223 10.85 28.82 -9.97
C PRO A 223 9.66 29.79 -9.83
N ASN A 224 8.56 29.30 -9.26
CA ASN A 224 7.43 30.12 -8.83
C ASN A 224 7.70 30.78 -7.47
N ALA A 225 8.49 30.11 -6.62
CA ALA A 225 8.90 30.59 -5.32
C ALA A 225 10.33 30.14 -5.00
N THR A 226 11.05 30.97 -4.25
CA THR A 226 12.39 30.68 -3.72
C THR A 226 12.38 30.68 -2.20
N VAL A 227 13.17 29.78 -1.61
CA VAL A 227 13.34 29.66 -0.15
C VAL A 227 14.82 29.73 0.19
N CYS A 228 15.18 30.58 1.15
CA CYS A 228 16.50 30.57 1.77
C CYS A 228 16.50 31.06 3.22
N LYS A 229 17.48 30.59 4.01
CA LYS A 229 17.68 31.05 5.40
C LYS A 229 18.12 32.51 5.50
N SER A 230 18.92 32.96 4.54
CA SER A 230 19.47 34.31 4.50
C SER A 230 19.62 34.77 3.05
N GLY A 231 19.50 36.08 2.84
CA GLY A 231 19.55 36.72 1.53
C GLY A 231 18.17 36.99 0.93
N PHE A 232 18.16 37.34 -0.36
CA PHE A 232 16.95 37.70 -1.09
C PHE A 232 16.28 36.45 -1.68
N CYS A 233 15.27 35.93 -0.99
CA CYS A 233 14.32 34.92 -1.46
C CYS A 233 12.89 35.36 -1.12
N ASP A 234 11.91 34.75 -1.78
CA ASP A 234 10.49 35.06 -1.56
C ASP A 234 10.04 34.63 -0.16
N TYR A 235 10.61 33.53 0.36
CA TYR A 235 10.27 32.98 1.68
C TYR A 235 11.52 32.55 2.46
N ASN A 236 11.40 32.59 3.80
CA ASN A 236 12.41 32.09 4.73
C ASN A 236 12.08 30.70 5.31
N SER A 237 10.91 30.15 4.97
CA SER A 237 10.42 28.84 5.41
C SER A 237 9.77 28.11 4.24
N ILE A 238 9.99 26.80 4.20
CA ILE A 238 9.42 25.91 3.18
C ILE A 238 7.90 25.83 3.30
N ARG A 239 7.37 25.83 4.54
CA ARG A 239 5.92 25.80 4.80
C ARG A 239 5.21 27.01 4.23
N ASN A 240 5.80 28.20 4.34
CA ASN A 240 5.22 29.43 3.79
C ASN A 240 5.20 29.41 2.25
N ALA A 241 6.25 28.89 1.62
CA ALA A 241 6.28 28.73 0.17
C ALA A 241 5.23 27.72 -0.34
N ILE A 242 4.97 26.65 0.41
CA ILE A 242 3.89 25.70 0.09
C ILE A 242 2.51 26.36 0.26
N ALA A 243 2.31 27.12 1.33
CA ALA A 243 1.05 27.80 1.59
C ALA A 243 0.66 28.76 0.45
N ALA A 244 1.65 29.38 -0.19
CA ALA A 244 1.47 30.27 -1.33
C ALA A 244 1.18 29.57 -2.67
N ALA A 245 1.39 28.25 -2.77
CA ALA A 245 1.00 27.50 -3.96
C ALA A 245 -0.53 27.48 -4.10
N PRO A 246 -1.10 27.55 -5.31
CA PRO A 246 -2.55 27.50 -5.49
C PRO A 246 -3.10 26.12 -5.11
N ASP A 247 -4.26 26.11 -4.45
CA ASP A 247 -5.00 24.88 -4.19
C ASP A 247 -5.53 24.30 -5.50
N PHE A 248 -5.39 22.99 -5.66
CA PHE A 248 -5.78 22.20 -6.84
C PHE A 248 -5.23 22.78 -8.15
N GLY A 249 -4.02 23.36 -8.10
CA GLY A 249 -3.35 23.94 -9.24
C GLY A 249 -3.11 22.93 -10.38
N SER A 250 -3.56 23.28 -11.58
CA SER A 250 -3.35 22.48 -12.80
C SER A 250 -1.91 22.55 -13.33
N ASN A 251 -1.24 23.67 -13.09
CA ASN A 251 0.16 23.88 -13.46
C ASN A 251 1.11 23.47 -12.34
N ARG A 252 2.34 23.11 -12.72
CA ARG A 252 3.40 22.79 -11.75
C ARG A 252 3.83 24.05 -10.99
N TYR A 253 3.80 23.99 -9.66
CA TYR A 253 4.29 25.05 -8.78
C TYR A 253 5.68 24.66 -8.26
N VAL A 254 6.73 25.30 -8.79
CA VAL A 254 8.13 24.98 -8.50
C VAL A 254 8.64 25.86 -7.37
N ILE A 255 9.08 25.22 -6.29
CA ILE A 255 9.73 25.83 -5.14
C ILE A 255 11.22 25.49 -5.21
N HIS A 256 12.06 26.49 -5.45
CA HIS A 256 13.51 26.34 -5.40
C HIS A 256 14.00 26.62 -3.97
N ILE A 257 14.54 25.60 -3.33
CA ILE A 257 15.00 25.62 -1.94
C ILE A 257 16.53 25.67 -1.96
N LYS A 258 17.08 26.86 -1.71
CA LYS A 258 18.54 27.07 -1.76
C LYS A 258 19.25 26.26 -0.68
N SER A 259 20.56 26.09 -0.85
CA SER A 259 21.45 25.38 0.07
C SER A 259 21.26 25.83 1.51
N GLY A 260 21.21 24.88 2.44
CA GLY A 260 20.94 25.11 3.86
C GLY A 260 20.31 23.89 4.53
N ILE A 261 20.35 23.88 5.87
CA ILE A 261 19.72 22.85 6.71
C ILE A 261 18.42 23.40 7.30
N TYR A 262 17.27 23.03 6.78
CA TYR A 262 15.95 23.49 7.20
C TYR A 262 15.38 22.55 8.26
N GLU A 263 15.37 23.00 9.51
CA GLU A 263 14.77 22.29 10.64
C GLU A 263 13.25 22.56 10.67
N GLU A 264 12.52 21.86 9.80
CA GLU A 264 11.09 22.04 9.62
C GLU A 264 10.39 20.68 9.40
N THR A 265 9.28 20.46 10.10
CA THR A 265 8.31 19.42 9.70
C THR A 265 7.44 19.99 8.57
N VAL A 266 7.56 19.41 7.38
CA VAL A 266 6.93 19.91 6.16
C VAL A 266 5.82 18.97 5.71
N VAL A 267 4.64 19.53 5.42
CA VAL A 267 3.52 18.80 4.82
C VAL A 267 3.12 19.53 3.54
N VAL A 268 3.12 18.82 2.41
CA VAL A 268 2.41 19.23 1.19
C VAL A 268 1.01 18.64 1.29
N PRO A 269 0.01 19.43 1.72
CA PRO A 269 -1.30 18.91 2.03
C PRO A 269 -2.03 18.50 0.75
N PHE A 270 -3.15 17.82 0.92
CA PHE A 270 -3.92 17.21 -0.14
C PHE A 270 -4.32 18.21 -1.24
N GLU A 271 -4.66 19.43 -0.84
CA GLU A 271 -5.09 20.53 -1.71
C GLU A 271 -3.95 21.03 -2.61
N LYS A 272 -2.68 20.89 -2.20
CA LYS A 272 -1.54 21.43 -2.94
C LYS A 272 -1.02 20.44 -3.99
N THR A 273 -1.75 20.31 -5.09
CA THR A 273 -1.38 19.45 -6.22
C THR A 273 -0.24 20.02 -7.06
N ASN A 274 0.52 19.16 -7.72
CA ASN A 274 1.61 19.50 -8.65
C ASN A 274 2.76 20.36 -8.06
N VAL A 275 2.94 20.35 -6.74
CA VAL A 275 4.07 21.02 -6.09
C VAL A 275 5.38 20.30 -6.41
N THR A 276 6.44 21.05 -6.70
CA THR A 276 7.77 20.53 -6.99
C THR A 276 8.83 21.20 -6.14
N PHE A 277 9.63 20.43 -5.43
CA PHE A 277 10.82 20.92 -4.73
C PHE A 277 12.05 20.70 -5.59
N ILE A 278 12.86 21.74 -5.74
CA ILE A 278 14.19 21.66 -6.35
C ILE A 278 15.17 22.21 -5.32
N GLY A 279 16.14 21.40 -4.90
CA GLY A 279 17.26 21.86 -4.09
C GLY A 279 18.50 22.18 -4.92
N ASP A 280 19.55 22.65 -4.26
CA ASP A 280 20.87 22.92 -4.87
C ASP A 280 21.78 21.68 -4.94
N GLY A 281 21.32 20.54 -4.41
CA GLY A 281 22.03 19.26 -4.41
C GLY A 281 21.77 18.42 -3.16
N MET A 282 21.83 17.10 -3.32
CA MET A 282 21.88 16.16 -2.18
C MET A 282 23.01 16.57 -1.22
N GLY A 283 22.71 16.62 0.07
CA GLY A 283 23.64 17.05 1.13
C GLY A 283 23.87 18.56 1.21
N LYS A 284 23.39 19.36 0.24
CA LYS A 284 23.48 20.83 0.26
C LYS A 284 22.19 21.48 0.73
N THR A 285 21.05 21.04 0.18
CA THR A 285 19.72 21.41 0.66
C THR A 285 19.19 20.25 1.48
N VAL A 286 19.02 20.44 2.79
CA VAL A 286 18.61 19.38 3.72
C VAL A 286 17.38 19.85 4.48
N ILE A 287 16.28 19.09 4.44
CA ILE A 287 15.14 19.26 5.34
C ILE A 287 15.24 18.20 6.43
N THR A 288 15.29 18.62 7.70
CA THR A 288 15.57 17.73 8.83
C THR A 288 14.56 17.91 9.96
N GLY A 289 14.29 16.82 10.68
CA GLY A 289 13.44 16.75 11.87
C GLY A 289 13.84 15.55 12.72
N GLU A 290 13.27 15.39 13.91
CA GLU A 290 13.72 14.38 14.88
C GLU A 290 12.57 13.66 15.61
N LEU A 291 11.35 13.78 15.10
CA LEU A 291 10.18 13.10 15.66
C LEU A 291 10.34 11.58 15.54
N ASN A 292 9.88 10.86 16.56
CA ASN A 292 9.90 9.40 16.59
C ASN A 292 8.72 8.81 17.39
N ALA A 293 8.42 7.53 17.16
CA ALA A 293 7.23 6.88 17.70
C ALA A 293 7.30 6.52 19.20
N GLN A 294 8.43 6.78 19.87
CA GLN A 294 8.52 6.66 21.32
C GLN A 294 8.09 7.94 22.04
N MET A 295 7.99 9.06 21.32
CA MET A 295 7.48 10.30 21.88
C MET A 295 5.98 10.15 22.22
N PRO A 296 5.50 10.77 23.32
CA PRO A 296 4.10 10.68 23.72
C PRO A 296 3.14 11.11 22.61
N ASN A 297 2.06 10.35 22.43
CA ASN A 297 0.98 10.63 21.48
C ASN A 297 1.39 10.66 20.00
N LEU A 298 2.59 10.22 19.63
CA LEU A 298 3.00 10.08 18.24
C LEU A 298 2.95 8.61 17.81
N THR A 299 2.44 8.39 16.61
CA THR A 299 2.58 7.11 15.90
C THR A 299 3.59 7.27 14.77
N THR A 300 4.05 6.16 14.16
CA THR A 300 5.00 6.20 13.03
C THR A 300 4.62 7.21 11.94
N ILE A 301 3.33 7.38 11.65
CA ILE A 301 2.88 8.30 10.60
C ILE A 301 3.19 9.77 10.92
N ASP A 302 3.14 10.12 12.21
CA ASP A 302 3.31 11.49 12.72
C ASP A 302 4.79 11.90 12.78
N THR A 303 5.70 10.93 12.62
CA THR A 303 7.15 11.14 12.74
C THR A 303 7.81 11.67 11.47
N ALA A 304 7.08 11.73 10.35
CA ALA A 304 7.62 12.09 9.06
C ALA A 304 8.12 13.53 9.03
N THR A 305 9.43 13.75 8.79
CA THR A 305 9.99 15.09 8.57
C THR A 305 9.33 15.78 7.39
N VAL A 306 9.16 15.07 6.27
CA VAL A 306 8.48 15.57 5.08
C VAL A 306 7.36 14.62 4.68
N THR A 307 6.14 15.14 4.55
CA THR A 307 4.97 14.40 4.05
C THR A 307 4.47 15.02 2.75
N ALA A 308 4.31 14.21 1.70
CA ALA A 308 3.66 14.59 0.45
C ALA A 308 2.30 13.88 0.29
N ILE A 309 1.20 14.64 0.40
CA ILE A 309 -0.18 14.13 0.21
C ILE A 309 -0.76 14.59 -1.14
N GLY A 310 -0.56 15.86 -1.51
CA GLY A 310 -1.07 16.42 -2.77
C GLY A 310 -0.49 15.71 -4.00
N ASP A 311 -1.37 15.29 -4.93
CA ASP A 311 -1.00 14.49 -6.10
C ASP A 311 -0.05 15.23 -7.05
N GLY A 312 0.82 14.48 -7.74
CA GLY A 312 1.78 15.01 -8.71
C GLY A 312 3.01 15.66 -8.08
N PHE A 313 3.28 15.36 -6.79
CA PHE A 313 4.44 15.87 -6.06
C PHE A 313 5.74 15.45 -6.74
N ARG A 314 6.71 16.36 -6.81
CA ARG A 314 8.05 16.05 -7.30
C ARG A 314 9.13 16.64 -6.43
N ALA A 315 10.27 15.95 -6.34
CA ALA A 315 11.43 16.45 -5.63
C ALA A 315 12.72 16.12 -6.38
N ARG A 316 13.68 17.05 -6.35
CA ARG A 316 15.00 16.86 -6.96
C ARG A 316 16.11 17.54 -6.18
N ASP A 317 17.30 16.92 -6.20
CA ASP A 317 18.55 17.54 -5.74
C ASP A 317 18.45 18.03 -4.28
N ILE A 318 17.87 17.20 -3.39
CA ILE A 318 17.55 17.57 -2.00
C ILE A 318 17.69 16.36 -1.08
N THR A 319 17.95 16.60 0.21
CA THR A 319 17.96 15.58 1.26
C THR A 319 16.77 15.73 2.20
N PHE A 320 16.05 14.65 2.46
CA PHE A 320 15.08 14.52 3.54
C PHE A 320 15.68 13.66 4.65
N HIS A 321 15.72 14.19 5.86
CA HIS A 321 16.44 13.59 6.98
C HIS A 321 15.56 13.49 8.23
N ASN A 322 15.60 12.36 8.91
CA ASN A 322 15.16 12.25 10.29
C ASN A 322 16.37 11.93 11.19
N SER A 323 16.70 12.87 12.09
CA SER A 323 17.87 12.84 12.97
C SER A 323 17.61 12.19 14.33
N ALA A 324 16.44 11.59 14.58
CA ALA A 324 16.13 10.96 15.87
C ALA A 324 17.15 9.89 16.30
N GLY A 325 17.84 9.28 15.33
CA GLY A 325 18.99 8.41 15.58
C GLY A 325 18.64 6.99 15.99
N ALA A 326 19.65 6.23 16.37
CA ALA A 326 19.46 4.86 16.84
C ALA A 326 18.82 4.84 18.23
N GLY A 327 17.88 3.93 18.43
CA GLY A 327 17.15 3.77 19.70
C GLY A 327 15.80 4.45 19.76
N ALA A 328 15.61 5.50 18.96
CA ALA A 328 14.34 6.20 18.78
C ALA A 328 13.22 5.32 18.14
N ARG A 329 13.54 4.09 17.72
CA ARG A 329 12.65 3.19 16.98
C ARG A 329 12.17 3.86 15.68
N GLN A 330 10.89 3.79 15.36
CA GLN A 330 10.34 4.30 14.10
C GLN A 330 10.47 5.82 14.01
N ALA A 331 11.17 6.31 12.98
CA ALA A 331 11.39 7.73 12.75
C ALA A 331 11.51 8.01 11.23
N VAL A 332 10.44 8.54 10.64
CA VAL A 332 10.29 8.67 9.20
C VAL A 332 10.97 9.95 8.69
N ALA A 333 11.79 9.85 7.64
CA ALA A 333 12.38 11.00 6.98
C ALA A 333 11.43 11.56 5.89
N PHE A 334 10.83 10.66 5.10
CA PHE A 334 9.89 11.04 4.07
C PHE A 334 8.71 10.08 4.00
N ARG A 335 7.49 10.63 3.92
CA ARG A 335 6.25 9.91 3.65
C ARG A 335 5.62 10.41 2.38
N SER A 336 5.18 9.49 1.52
CA SER A 336 4.40 9.83 0.33
C SER A 336 3.08 9.08 0.27
N ASP A 337 2.01 9.86 0.15
CA ASP A 337 0.63 9.46 -0.15
C ASP A 337 0.16 10.02 -1.53
N SER A 338 1.03 10.80 -2.18
CA SER A 338 0.82 11.48 -3.44
C SER A 338 0.90 10.52 -4.63
N ASP A 339 -0.14 10.48 -5.45
CA ASP A 339 -0.13 9.74 -6.71
C ASP A 339 0.75 10.43 -7.74
N ARG A 340 1.41 9.61 -8.58
CA ARG A 340 2.28 10.07 -9.67
C ARG A 340 3.45 10.92 -9.14
N SER A 341 4.00 10.50 -8.00
CA SER A 341 5.16 11.16 -7.38
C SER A 341 6.46 10.82 -8.13
N VAL A 342 7.30 11.82 -8.41
CA VAL A 342 8.64 11.64 -9.02
C VAL A 342 9.72 12.24 -8.13
N LEU A 343 10.64 11.40 -7.66
CA LEU A 343 11.77 11.81 -6.84
C LEU A 343 13.07 11.42 -7.54
N GLU A 344 13.88 12.41 -7.92
CA GLU A 344 15.13 12.17 -8.66
C GLU A 344 16.33 12.82 -7.97
N PHE A 345 17.42 12.09 -7.78
CA PHE A 345 18.58 12.61 -7.05
C PHE A 345 18.17 13.18 -5.67
N VAL A 346 17.33 12.41 -4.98
CA VAL A 346 16.89 12.71 -3.63
C VAL A 346 17.60 11.77 -2.67
N GLU A 347 18.03 12.32 -1.55
CA GLU A 347 18.62 11.57 -0.47
C GLU A 347 17.64 11.41 0.69
N PHE A 348 17.44 10.19 1.17
CA PHE A 348 16.60 9.88 2.32
C PHE A 348 17.49 9.31 3.43
N ARG A 349 17.63 10.05 4.53
CA ARG A 349 18.48 9.66 5.66
C ARG A 349 17.65 9.41 6.92
N GLY A 350 17.87 8.27 7.54
CA GLY A 350 17.24 7.89 8.80
C GLY A 350 17.80 6.57 9.32
N HIS A 351 17.12 5.98 10.30
CA HIS A 351 17.46 4.65 10.83
C HIS A 351 16.32 3.66 10.57
N GLN A 352 15.43 3.46 11.53
CA GLN A 352 14.27 2.58 11.36
C GLN A 352 13.12 3.36 10.70
N ASP A 353 12.46 2.76 9.72
CA ASP A 353 11.30 3.32 9.00
C ASP A 353 11.62 4.63 8.22
N THR A 354 12.80 4.72 7.57
CA THR A 354 13.28 5.96 6.91
C THR A 354 12.35 6.47 5.80
N LEU A 355 11.96 5.60 4.87
CA LEU A 355 11.12 5.93 3.72
C LEU A 355 9.77 5.24 3.82
N TYR A 356 8.73 6.02 4.10
CA TYR A 356 7.35 5.55 4.11
C TYR A 356 6.69 5.79 2.74
N ALA A 357 6.94 4.86 1.80
CA ALA A 357 6.28 4.80 0.51
C ALA A 357 4.84 4.26 0.69
N ARG A 358 3.98 5.07 1.31
CA ARG A 358 2.74 4.64 1.95
C ARG A 358 1.67 4.17 0.97
N SER A 359 1.29 4.99 -0.01
CA SER A 359 0.17 4.72 -0.92
C SER A 359 0.40 5.26 -2.33
N MET A 360 -0.50 4.92 -3.27
CA MET A 360 -0.47 5.40 -4.67
C MET A 360 0.80 5.03 -5.47
N ARG A 361 1.00 5.62 -6.65
CA ARG A 361 2.10 5.31 -7.57
C ARG A 361 3.27 6.27 -7.41
N GLN A 362 4.47 5.73 -7.29
CA GLN A 362 5.67 6.50 -6.93
C GLN A 362 6.88 6.02 -7.75
N PHE A 363 7.69 6.96 -8.22
CA PHE A 363 8.92 6.68 -8.96
C PHE A 363 10.12 7.37 -8.31
N TYR A 364 11.13 6.58 -7.97
CA TYR A 364 12.39 7.02 -7.36
C TYR A 364 13.53 6.71 -8.32
N ARG A 365 14.29 7.72 -8.74
CA ARG A 365 15.36 7.57 -9.74
C ARG A 365 16.67 8.17 -9.25
N ASN A 366 17.76 7.41 -9.29
CA ASN A 366 19.07 7.88 -8.85
C ASN A 366 19.07 8.42 -7.42
N CYS A 367 18.23 7.87 -6.55
CA CYS A 367 18.13 8.28 -5.16
C CYS A 367 19.15 7.53 -4.29
N TYR A 368 19.49 8.12 -3.15
CA TYR A 368 20.23 7.46 -2.09
C TYR A 368 19.30 7.28 -0.88
N ILE A 369 19.16 6.06 -0.37
CA ILE A 369 18.29 5.74 0.75
C ILE A 369 19.11 5.00 1.79
N SER A 370 19.21 5.54 3.01
CA SER A 370 19.96 4.91 4.09
C SER A 370 19.10 4.60 5.30
N GLY A 371 19.29 3.43 5.92
CA GLY A 371 18.57 3.05 7.13
C GLY A 371 19.01 1.71 7.74
N THR A 372 18.18 1.15 8.62
CA THR A 372 18.47 -0.08 9.38
C THR A 372 17.34 -1.11 9.31
N VAL A 373 16.22 -0.86 10.00
CA VAL A 373 15.08 -1.77 10.10
C VAL A 373 13.92 -1.21 9.28
N ASP A 374 13.35 -2.03 8.39
CA ASP A 374 12.18 -1.73 7.58
C ASP A 374 12.26 -0.36 6.89
N PHE A 375 13.46 0.04 6.48
CA PHE A 375 13.71 1.44 6.15
C PHE A 375 13.13 1.88 4.80
N ILE A 376 12.57 0.95 4.02
CA ILE A 376 11.63 1.20 2.93
C ILE A 376 10.36 0.39 3.20
N PHE A 377 9.26 1.06 3.57
CA PHE A 377 8.03 0.37 3.97
C PHE A 377 6.77 1.10 3.48
N GLY A 378 5.63 0.40 3.50
CA GLY A 378 4.35 0.91 3.03
C GLY A 378 3.65 0.00 2.03
N ASN A 379 2.62 0.52 1.36
CA ASN A 379 1.74 -0.21 0.45
C ASN A 379 1.49 0.58 -0.85
N SER A 380 2.48 1.36 -1.31
CA SER A 380 2.44 2.01 -2.61
C SER A 380 2.77 1.04 -3.76
N ALA A 381 2.46 1.43 -4.99
CA ALA A 381 3.14 0.90 -6.16
C ALA A 381 4.38 1.77 -6.40
N ALA A 382 5.51 1.40 -5.79
CA ALA A 382 6.75 2.17 -5.87
C ALA A 382 7.81 1.45 -6.70
N LEU A 383 8.37 2.17 -7.68
CA LEU A 383 9.48 1.69 -8.50
C LEU A 383 10.73 2.52 -8.22
N PHE A 384 11.80 1.82 -7.86
CA PHE A 384 13.12 2.36 -7.58
C PHE A 384 14.06 1.99 -8.72
N TYR A 385 14.64 2.99 -9.39
CA TYR A 385 15.51 2.78 -10.53
C TYR A 385 16.87 3.43 -10.28
N ASN A 386 17.93 2.61 -10.39
CA ASN A 386 19.31 3.07 -10.23
C ASN A 386 19.58 3.77 -8.88
N CYS A 387 18.91 3.32 -7.82
CA CYS A 387 19.09 3.86 -6.47
C CYS A 387 20.22 3.14 -5.73
N THR A 388 20.87 3.85 -4.82
CA THR A 388 21.74 3.24 -3.80
C THR A 388 20.95 3.09 -2.51
N ILE A 389 20.97 1.88 -1.95
CA ILE A 389 20.23 1.48 -0.76
C ILE A 389 21.28 1.01 0.24
N GLU A 390 21.57 1.85 1.22
CA GLU A 390 22.73 1.69 2.09
C GLU A 390 22.33 1.44 3.55
N THR A 391 22.74 0.30 4.09
CA THR A 391 22.54 -0.02 5.50
C THR A 391 23.58 0.72 6.35
N VAL A 392 23.11 1.45 7.37
CA VAL A 392 23.98 2.16 8.33
C VAL A 392 24.09 1.39 9.66
N PRO A 393 25.06 1.68 10.53
CA PRO A 393 25.11 1.06 11.86
C PRO A 393 23.86 1.34 12.68
N ARG A 394 23.39 0.32 13.40
CA ARG A 394 22.47 0.53 14.52
C ARG A 394 23.34 0.98 15.70
N LEU A 395 23.37 2.28 15.99
CA LEU A 395 24.32 2.88 16.96
C LEU A 395 24.09 2.39 18.42
N GLU A 396 23.01 1.67 18.69
CA GLU A 396 22.78 1.00 19.98
C GLU A 396 23.56 -0.32 20.06
N ARG A 397 24.67 -0.34 20.82
CA ARG A 397 25.49 -1.54 21.06
C ARG A 397 25.92 -2.24 19.76
N PRO A 398 26.65 -1.53 18.88
CA PRO A 398 27.00 -2.02 17.56
C PRO A 398 27.75 -3.35 17.61
N GLU A 399 28.48 -3.65 18.68
CA GLU A 399 29.20 -4.93 18.88
C GLU A 399 28.29 -6.16 18.95
N LYS A 400 27.03 -5.99 19.36
CA LYS A 400 26.05 -7.10 19.44
C LYS A 400 25.37 -7.38 18.11
N GLY A 401 25.59 -6.51 17.11
CA GLY A 401 24.93 -6.56 15.82
C GLY A 401 23.42 -6.43 15.87
N ALA A 402 22.79 -6.56 14.70
CA ALA A 402 21.35 -6.52 14.54
C ALA A 402 20.92 -7.15 13.22
N LYS A 403 19.64 -7.55 13.17
CA LYS A 403 18.94 -7.81 11.90
C LYS A 403 18.52 -6.47 11.30
N ASN A 404 19.05 -6.17 10.13
CA ASN A 404 18.65 -5.04 9.29
C ASN A 404 17.77 -5.59 8.17
N ILE A 405 16.79 -4.80 7.77
CA ILE A 405 15.78 -5.20 6.79
C ILE A 405 15.58 -4.03 5.84
N VAL A 406 15.81 -4.27 4.55
CA VAL A 406 15.62 -3.25 3.52
C VAL A 406 14.13 -2.91 3.37
N THR A 407 13.28 -3.92 3.15
CA THR A 407 11.86 -3.68 2.86
C THR A 407 10.86 -4.30 3.84
N ALA A 408 9.75 -3.60 4.03
CA ALA A 408 8.56 -4.14 4.69
C ALA A 408 7.28 -3.74 3.91
N HIS A 409 6.98 -4.47 2.83
CA HIS A 409 5.80 -4.19 2.01
C HIS A 409 4.51 -4.64 2.68
N GLY A 410 3.48 -3.79 2.61
CA GLY A 410 2.25 -3.89 3.40
C GLY A 410 0.98 -4.13 2.59
N ARG A 411 1.02 -4.92 1.51
CA ARG A 411 -0.17 -5.27 0.73
C ARG A 411 -1.11 -6.17 1.54
N THR A 412 -2.35 -5.74 1.73
CA THR A 412 -3.35 -6.42 2.57
C THR A 412 -4.38 -7.21 1.77
N ASP A 413 -4.56 -6.89 0.50
CA ASP A 413 -5.57 -7.51 -0.36
C ASP A 413 -4.94 -7.92 -1.71
N PRO A 414 -5.23 -9.13 -2.23
CA PRO A 414 -4.60 -9.63 -3.45
C PRO A 414 -4.99 -8.84 -4.71
N ALA A 415 -6.12 -8.13 -4.70
CA ALA A 415 -6.54 -7.27 -5.81
C ALA A 415 -5.84 -5.90 -5.83
N GLN A 416 -5.08 -5.55 -4.77
CA GLN A 416 -4.28 -4.32 -4.77
C GLN A 416 -3.14 -4.41 -5.78
N ALA A 417 -2.99 -3.35 -6.58
CA ALA A 417 -1.96 -3.21 -7.60
C ALA A 417 -0.59 -2.80 -7.05
N THR A 418 -0.34 -2.94 -5.74
CA THR A 418 0.76 -2.31 -5.01
C THR A 418 1.95 -3.25 -4.79
N GLY A 419 3.14 -2.73 -4.59
CA GLY A 419 4.38 -3.51 -4.50
C GLY A 419 5.60 -2.60 -4.59
N PHE A 420 6.74 -3.12 -4.15
CA PHE A 420 8.04 -2.48 -4.37
C PHE A 420 8.81 -3.19 -5.47
N VAL A 421 9.29 -2.43 -6.45
CA VAL A 421 10.12 -2.94 -7.55
C VAL A 421 11.43 -2.17 -7.58
N PHE A 422 12.55 -2.89 -7.52
CA PHE A 422 13.89 -2.34 -7.59
C PHE A 422 14.55 -2.79 -8.88
N HIS A 423 14.91 -1.83 -9.72
CA HIS A 423 15.62 -2.05 -10.97
C HIS A 423 17.01 -1.43 -10.91
N ASN A 424 18.04 -2.23 -11.22
CA ASN A 424 19.42 -1.78 -11.30
C ASN A 424 19.88 -1.00 -10.05
N CYS A 425 19.38 -1.37 -8.87
CA CYS A 425 19.73 -0.73 -7.61
C CYS A 425 20.95 -1.39 -6.98
N LYS A 426 21.65 -0.67 -6.11
CA LYS A 426 22.79 -1.18 -5.35
C LYS A 426 22.41 -1.33 -3.89
N ILE A 427 22.44 -2.55 -3.37
CA ILE A 427 22.26 -2.85 -1.95
C ILE A 427 23.65 -2.93 -1.30
N SER A 428 23.96 -1.98 -0.42
CA SER A 428 25.25 -1.87 0.26
C SER A 428 25.10 -1.58 1.75
N GLY A 429 26.24 -1.46 2.43
CA GLY A 429 26.33 -0.93 3.77
C GLY A 429 27.37 0.18 3.81
N SER A 430 27.17 1.18 4.66
CA SER A 430 28.10 2.29 4.84
C SER A 430 29.48 1.79 5.24
N LYS A 431 30.51 2.63 5.12
CA LYS A 431 31.86 2.27 5.51
C LYS A 431 31.90 1.74 6.95
N GLU A 432 31.24 2.45 7.86
CA GLU A 432 31.14 2.15 9.29
C GLU A 432 30.38 0.83 9.52
N TYR A 433 29.26 0.62 8.82
CA TYR A 433 28.53 -0.65 8.90
C TYR A 433 29.39 -1.82 8.44
N MET A 434 30.16 -1.63 7.36
CA MET A 434 31.00 -2.67 6.80
C MET A 434 32.22 -2.98 7.67
N GLU A 435 32.74 -2.03 8.43
CA GLU A 435 33.74 -2.28 9.46
C GLU A 435 33.18 -3.16 10.58
N LEU A 436 31.98 -2.86 11.07
CA LEU A 436 31.29 -3.68 12.06
C LEU A 436 30.98 -5.10 11.55
N TYR A 437 30.43 -5.20 10.34
CA TYR A 437 30.16 -6.48 9.69
C TYR A 437 31.43 -7.34 9.56
N ARG A 438 32.58 -6.76 9.19
CA ARG A 438 33.84 -7.49 9.08
C ARG A 438 34.36 -7.98 10.44
N LYS A 439 34.09 -7.26 11.52
CA LYS A 439 34.47 -7.69 12.88
C LYS A 439 33.67 -8.90 13.34
N ASN A 440 32.37 -8.98 13.00
CA ASN A 440 31.54 -10.14 13.35
C ASN A 440 30.38 -10.35 12.36
N THR A 441 30.61 -11.18 11.36
CA THR A 441 29.61 -11.46 10.30
C THR A 441 28.39 -12.23 10.81
N LEU A 442 28.45 -12.85 11.99
CA LEU A 442 27.35 -13.64 12.54
C LEU A 442 26.23 -12.79 13.16
N VAL A 443 26.54 -11.56 13.55
CA VAL A 443 25.60 -10.67 14.28
C VAL A 443 25.11 -9.49 13.43
N HIS A 444 25.89 -9.05 12.44
CA HIS A 444 25.47 -8.02 11.49
C HIS A 444 24.83 -8.66 10.27
N ARG A 445 23.50 -8.72 10.27
CA ARG A 445 22.72 -9.39 9.22
C ARG A 445 21.90 -8.38 8.45
N LEU A 446 21.85 -8.53 7.12
CA LEU A 446 20.96 -7.76 6.25
C LEU A 446 20.05 -8.70 5.46
N TYR A 447 18.75 -8.44 5.53
CA TYR A 447 17.74 -9.13 4.74
C TYR A 447 17.12 -8.14 3.73
N LEU A 448 16.75 -8.66 2.56
CA LEU A 448 16.09 -7.92 1.48
C LEU A 448 14.70 -7.43 1.90
N GLY A 449 13.99 -8.19 2.73
CA GLY A 449 12.69 -7.76 3.24
C GLY A 449 12.02 -8.75 4.18
N ARG A 450 10.87 -8.34 4.73
CA ARG A 450 9.94 -9.18 5.51
C ARG A 450 8.47 -8.77 5.33
N PRO A 451 7.51 -9.72 5.36
CA PRO A 451 6.14 -9.46 4.94
C PRO A 451 5.33 -8.76 6.04
N TRP A 452 5.27 -7.43 6.00
CA TRP A 452 4.47 -6.67 6.98
C TRP A 452 2.98 -7.05 6.92
N LYS A 453 2.48 -7.42 5.74
CA LYS A 453 1.10 -7.85 5.51
C LYS A 453 1.03 -9.08 4.61
N GLU A 454 -0.13 -9.73 4.63
CA GLU A 454 -0.37 -11.08 4.08
C GLU A 454 0.00 -11.23 2.60
N TYR A 455 -0.20 -10.21 1.77
CA TYR A 455 0.06 -10.27 0.33
C TYR A 455 1.32 -9.48 -0.06
N ALA A 456 2.26 -9.27 0.87
CA ALA A 456 3.47 -8.49 0.65
C ALA A 456 4.15 -8.82 -0.70
N ARG A 457 4.58 -7.77 -1.42
CA ARG A 457 5.14 -7.89 -2.76
C ARG A 457 6.39 -7.03 -2.90
N THR A 458 7.52 -7.66 -3.17
CA THR A 458 8.80 -6.98 -3.36
C THR A 458 9.61 -7.72 -4.41
N VAL A 459 10.19 -6.98 -5.35
CA VAL A 459 10.90 -7.56 -6.49
C VAL A 459 12.22 -6.83 -6.73
N PHE A 460 13.32 -7.57 -6.86
CA PHE A 460 14.65 -7.05 -7.21
C PHE A 460 15.11 -7.60 -8.57
N ILE A 461 15.37 -6.70 -9.53
CA ILE A 461 15.74 -7.03 -10.91
C ILE A 461 17.05 -6.34 -11.27
N GLY A 462 18.08 -7.13 -11.61
CA GLY A 462 19.36 -6.60 -12.05
C GLY A 462 20.12 -5.81 -10.98
N CYS A 463 19.82 -6.04 -9.71
CA CYS A 463 20.40 -5.30 -8.59
C CYS A 463 21.76 -5.89 -8.17
N TYR A 464 22.65 -5.03 -7.67
CA TYR A 464 23.86 -5.46 -6.99
C TYR A 464 23.59 -5.75 -5.52
N PHE A 465 23.92 -6.95 -5.03
CA PHE A 465 23.87 -7.30 -3.62
C PHE A 465 25.27 -7.40 -3.02
N GLY A 466 25.56 -6.50 -2.08
CA GLY A 466 26.78 -6.56 -1.28
C GLY A 466 26.84 -7.81 -0.39
N LYS A 467 28.04 -8.14 0.08
CA LYS A 467 28.35 -9.38 0.83
C LYS A 467 27.60 -9.55 2.15
N MET A 468 27.01 -8.47 2.66
CA MET A 468 26.27 -8.45 3.92
C MET A 468 24.84 -8.99 3.78
N VAL A 469 24.32 -9.10 2.55
CA VAL A 469 23.01 -9.72 2.28
C VAL A 469 23.10 -11.21 2.65
N MET A 470 22.22 -11.63 3.55
CA MET A 470 22.18 -13.00 4.05
C MET A 470 21.79 -13.99 2.94
N LYS A 471 22.35 -15.21 2.98
CA LYS A 471 22.02 -16.27 2.02
C LYS A 471 20.52 -16.57 1.95
N GLU A 472 19.84 -16.51 3.08
CA GLU A 472 18.39 -16.71 3.19
C GLU A 472 17.61 -15.65 2.38
N GLY A 473 18.21 -14.47 2.18
CA GLY A 473 17.66 -13.31 1.47
C GLY A 473 16.57 -12.60 2.26
N TRP A 474 15.55 -13.34 2.69
CA TRP A 474 14.29 -12.81 3.23
C TRP A 474 14.05 -13.31 4.65
N LEU A 475 13.36 -12.51 5.46
CA LEU A 475 13.08 -12.81 6.85
C LEU A 475 11.56 -13.01 7.06
N PRO A 476 11.11 -14.06 7.78
CA PRO A 476 9.71 -14.17 8.18
C PRO A 476 9.29 -13.00 9.07
N TRP A 477 8.03 -12.57 8.97
CA TRP A 477 7.48 -11.58 9.90
C TRP A 477 7.22 -12.21 11.27
N ARG A 478 6.47 -13.31 11.30
CA ARG A 478 6.19 -14.11 12.51
C ARG A 478 5.68 -15.50 12.12
N GLY A 479 6.45 -16.55 12.43
CA GLY A 479 6.11 -17.93 12.05
C GLY A 479 5.84 -18.04 10.55
N GLU A 480 4.78 -18.76 10.19
CA GLU A 480 4.37 -18.98 8.79
C GLU A 480 3.46 -17.88 8.21
N PHE A 481 3.23 -16.78 8.93
CA PHE A 481 2.37 -15.69 8.45
C PHE A 481 2.85 -15.17 7.08
N ALA A 482 1.91 -15.05 6.14
CA ALA A 482 2.09 -14.57 4.76
C ALA A 482 2.96 -15.46 3.84
N LEU A 483 3.61 -16.51 4.35
CA LEU A 483 4.60 -17.26 3.57
C LEU A 483 4.00 -18.02 2.38
N ASP A 484 2.69 -18.26 2.38
CA ASP A 484 1.94 -18.90 1.30
C ASP A 484 1.31 -17.93 0.29
N THR A 485 1.27 -16.64 0.61
CA THR A 485 0.51 -15.63 -0.13
C THR A 485 1.36 -14.48 -0.66
N LEU A 486 2.50 -14.20 -0.02
CA LEU A 486 3.45 -13.17 -0.45
C LEU A 486 4.10 -13.50 -1.80
N TYR A 487 4.68 -12.47 -2.44
CA TYR A 487 5.55 -12.63 -3.59
C TYR A 487 6.84 -11.83 -3.44
N TYR A 488 7.93 -12.53 -3.13
CA TYR A 488 9.29 -11.98 -3.07
C TYR A 488 10.12 -12.53 -4.21
N GLY A 489 10.33 -11.68 -5.22
CA GLY A 489 10.91 -12.04 -6.50
C GLY A 489 12.33 -11.52 -6.68
N GLU A 490 13.22 -12.36 -7.21
CA GLU A 490 14.56 -11.96 -7.67
C GLU A 490 14.72 -12.29 -9.16
N TYR A 491 15.48 -11.48 -9.90
CA TYR A 491 15.90 -11.81 -11.27
C TYR A 491 17.23 -11.17 -11.64
N SER A 492 18.19 -11.99 -12.07
CA SER A 492 19.48 -11.54 -12.61
C SER A 492 20.22 -10.54 -11.71
N ASN A 493 20.04 -10.65 -10.39
CA ASN A 493 20.83 -9.89 -9.42
C ASN A 493 22.28 -10.42 -9.41
N TRP A 494 23.23 -9.58 -9.04
CA TRP A 494 24.66 -9.91 -9.11
C TRP A 494 25.43 -9.37 -7.90
N GLY A 495 26.68 -9.80 -7.73
CA GLY A 495 27.50 -9.45 -6.58
C GLY A 495 27.55 -10.54 -5.51
N PRO A 496 28.39 -10.37 -4.48
CA PRO A 496 28.69 -11.42 -3.51
C PRO A 496 27.51 -11.85 -2.63
N GLY A 497 26.46 -11.03 -2.50
CA GLY A 497 25.22 -11.40 -1.78
C GLY A 497 24.10 -11.94 -2.68
N ALA A 498 24.35 -12.11 -3.98
CA ALA A 498 23.32 -12.45 -4.96
C ALA A 498 23.13 -13.95 -5.21
N ASP A 499 23.95 -14.83 -4.64
CA ASP A 499 23.75 -16.28 -4.75
C ASP A 499 22.38 -16.66 -4.17
N ASP A 500 21.52 -17.20 -5.02
CA ASP A 500 20.12 -17.50 -4.71
C ASP A 500 19.91 -18.95 -4.27
N LYS A 501 20.93 -19.82 -4.37
CA LYS A 501 20.84 -21.25 -3.99
C LYS A 501 20.52 -21.45 -2.51
N GLY A 502 20.87 -20.48 -1.67
CA GLY A 502 20.63 -20.49 -0.22
C GLY A 502 19.34 -19.79 0.23
N ARG A 503 18.53 -19.29 -0.71
CA ARG A 503 17.30 -18.55 -0.37
C ARG A 503 16.28 -19.41 0.34
N VAL A 504 15.44 -18.77 1.13
CA VAL A 504 14.27 -19.40 1.73
C VAL A 504 13.36 -19.97 0.64
N LYS A 505 12.78 -21.15 0.90
CA LYS A 505 11.96 -21.91 -0.09
C LYS A 505 10.68 -21.19 -0.52
N TRP A 506 10.20 -20.23 0.26
CA TRP A 506 9.00 -19.43 -0.01
C TRP A 506 9.29 -18.14 -0.80
N SER A 507 10.55 -17.90 -1.18
CA SER A 507 10.91 -16.86 -2.16
C SER A 507 10.78 -17.39 -3.60
N SER A 508 10.80 -16.48 -4.57
CA SER A 508 10.54 -16.77 -5.99
C SER A 508 11.63 -16.20 -6.90
N GLN A 509 11.87 -16.88 -8.01
CA GLN A 509 12.56 -16.29 -9.16
C GLN A 509 11.52 -15.72 -10.13
N VAL A 510 11.69 -14.48 -10.58
CA VAL A 510 10.79 -13.89 -11.58
C VAL A 510 11.05 -14.56 -12.93
N PRO A 511 10.05 -15.13 -13.62
CA PRO A 511 10.27 -15.66 -14.96
C PRO A 511 10.66 -14.55 -15.93
N LYS A 512 11.63 -14.83 -16.82
CA LYS A 512 12.18 -13.84 -17.77
C LYS A 512 11.10 -13.21 -18.63
N GLU A 513 10.17 -14.01 -19.11
CA GLU A 513 9.03 -13.63 -19.93
C GLU A 513 8.02 -12.74 -19.19
N ARG A 514 8.07 -12.69 -17.85
CA ARG A 514 7.17 -11.89 -17.00
C ARG A 514 7.78 -10.58 -16.50
N LEU A 515 9.05 -10.29 -16.82
CA LEU A 515 9.72 -9.05 -16.38
C LEU A 515 9.01 -7.77 -16.81
N HIS A 516 8.28 -7.81 -17.94
CA HIS A 516 7.52 -6.68 -18.44
C HIS A 516 6.47 -6.19 -17.43
N ALA A 517 5.90 -7.05 -16.58
CA ALA A 517 4.94 -6.67 -15.55
C ALA A 517 5.52 -5.71 -14.51
N TYR A 518 6.85 -5.70 -14.35
CA TYR A 518 7.60 -4.84 -13.43
C TYR A 518 8.28 -3.66 -14.14
N SER A 519 7.88 -3.32 -15.37
CA SER A 519 8.34 -2.12 -16.08
C SER A 519 7.69 -0.85 -15.53
N VAL A 520 8.26 0.32 -15.85
CA VAL A 520 7.67 1.62 -15.48
C VAL A 520 6.26 1.76 -16.10
N GLU A 521 6.08 1.28 -17.32
CA GLU A 521 4.83 1.37 -18.07
C GLU A 521 3.74 0.46 -17.51
N ASN A 522 4.07 -0.77 -17.15
CA ASN A 522 3.04 -1.73 -16.72
C ASN A 522 2.80 -1.66 -15.21
N PHE A 523 3.85 -1.45 -14.41
CA PHE A 523 3.74 -1.49 -12.95
C PHE A 523 3.11 -0.20 -12.39
N ILE A 524 3.56 0.96 -12.86
CA ILE A 524 3.13 2.27 -12.35
C ILE A 524 2.53 3.19 -13.41
N GLN A 525 2.30 2.69 -14.63
CA GLN A 525 1.75 3.48 -15.74
C GLN A 525 2.55 4.77 -15.99
N GLY A 526 3.86 4.72 -15.77
CA GLY A 526 4.73 5.90 -15.76
C GLY A 526 4.77 6.64 -17.09
N HIS A 527 4.49 5.98 -18.21
CA HIS A 527 4.37 6.62 -19.52
C HIS A 527 3.27 7.69 -19.61
N GLU A 528 2.29 7.69 -18.71
CA GLU A 528 1.22 8.69 -18.68
C GLU A 528 1.60 9.98 -17.92
N TRP A 529 2.62 9.94 -17.05
CA TRP A 529 2.85 11.02 -16.07
C TRP A 529 4.32 11.34 -15.75
N ILE A 530 5.24 10.44 -16.10
CA ILE A 530 6.67 10.70 -16.16
C ILE A 530 6.93 11.20 -17.58
N GLN A 531 7.24 12.49 -17.71
CA GLN A 531 7.46 13.12 -19.01
C GLN A 531 8.61 12.41 -19.75
N PHE A 532 8.51 12.38 -21.08
CA PHE A 532 9.53 11.88 -22.00
C PHE A 532 10.49 12.98 -22.41
#